data_AF-A0A326RPJ1-F1
#
_entry.id   AF-A0A326RPJ1-F1
#
_cell.length_a   1.000
_cell.length_b   1.000
_cell.length_c   1.000
_cell.angle_alpha   90.00
_cell.angle_beta   90.00
_cell.angle_gamma   90.00
#
_symmetry.space_group_name_H-M   'P 1'
#
loop_
_entity.id
_entity.type
_entity.pdbx_description
1 polymer ?
#
loop_
_entity_poly.entity_id
_entity_poly.type
_entity_poly.pdbx_seq_one_letter_code
_entity_poly.pdbx_strand_id
1 'polypeptide(L)'
;MELTLVSISTLVIRSGLAGTCSIISILNKLLFMTRFTALLIFSILFSVGAKAQEIQGKLVVGSKSKVELTLKSNQAVDLYAAFREQNHPIHFVFEGKSLPQTSSGQEVALIWFRTTLKKDGKVISKLERAPMPFFPGDMLMPVETFDFIAQLSAVNGKPDLRSEIPAGNYEVLLDAGPVGSKGQISSAVILFAVK
;
A
#
# COMPACT_ATOMS: atom_id res chain seq x y z
N MET A 1 31.59 10.77 28.44
CA MET A 1 31.64 9.99 29.68
C MET A 1 32.42 8.73 29.36
N GLU A 2 33.74 8.83 29.47
CA GLU A 2 34.68 7.75 29.16
C GLU A 2 34.71 6.75 30.33
N LEU A 3 34.55 5.46 30.02
CA LEU A 3 34.72 4.37 30.96
C LEU A 3 36.10 3.76 30.75
N THR A 4 37.03 4.21 31.58
CA THR A 4 38.39 3.71 31.72
C THR A 4 38.35 2.27 32.25
N LEU A 5 38.95 1.36 31.49
CA LEU A 5 39.11 -0.05 31.86
C LEU A 5 40.16 -0.17 32.98
N VAL A 6 39.72 -0.60 34.15
CA VAL A 6 40.58 -0.95 35.29
C VAL A 6 41.34 -2.22 34.95
N SER A 7 42.66 -2.08 34.83
CA SER A 7 43.61 -3.19 34.69
C SER A 7 43.77 -3.90 36.03
N ILE A 8 43.41 -5.18 36.08
CA ILE A 8 43.55 -6.04 37.26
C ILE A 8 44.60 -7.13 36.98
N SER A 9 45.68 -7.01 37.74
CA SER A 9 46.51 -8.08 38.32
C SER A 9 47.49 -8.84 37.43
N THR A 10 48.73 -8.36 37.53
CA THR A 10 49.95 -9.15 37.66
C THR A 10 49.73 -10.40 38.53
N LEU A 11 49.82 -11.60 37.94
CA LEU A 11 50.03 -12.85 38.67
C LEU A 11 51.34 -13.46 38.17
N VAL A 12 52.40 -13.27 38.95
CA VAL A 12 53.70 -13.90 38.73
C VAL A 12 53.60 -15.36 39.16
N ILE A 13 53.66 -16.30 38.20
CA ILE A 13 53.86 -17.73 38.48
C ILE A 13 55.25 -18.12 37.96
N ARG A 14 56.22 -18.23 38.88
CA ARG A 14 57.48 -18.95 38.66
C ARG A 14 57.31 -20.39 39.18
N SER A 15 57.15 -21.36 38.29
CA SER A 15 57.48 -22.77 38.56
C SER A 15 57.39 -23.61 37.28
N GLY A 16 58.47 -24.33 36.96
CA GLY A 16 58.44 -25.63 36.27
C GLY A 16 58.02 -25.68 34.79
N LEU A 17 58.98 -26.00 33.92
CA LEU A 17 58.75 -26.57 32.59
C LEU A 17 57.73 -27.74 32.68
N ALA A 18 56.52 -27.56 32.12
CA ALA A 18 55.59 -28.58 31.59
C ALA A 18 54.12 -28.14 31.62
N GLY A 19 53.75 -27.10 32.38
CA GLY A 19 52.33 -26.75 32.62
C GLY A 19 51.75 -25.60 31.79
N THR A 20 52.58 -24.81 31.12
CA THR A 20 52.18 -23.53 30.52
C THR A 20 51.35 -23.67 29.24
N CYS A 21 51.48 -24.79 28.52
CA CYS A 21 50.73 -25.04 27.29
C CYS A 21 49.23 -25.31 27.56
N SER A 22 48.90 -25.88 28.73
CA SER A 22 47.52 -26.25 29.09
C SER A 22 46.67 -25.05 29.50
N ILE A 23 47.25 -24.11 30.27
CA ILE A 23 46.53 -22.93 30.80
C ILE A 23 46.19 -21.94 29.67
N ILE A 24 47.10 -21.70 28.73
CA ILE A 24 46.87 -20.82 27.57
C ILE A 24 45.78 -21.39 26.65
N SER A 25 45.75 -22.73 26.49
CA SER A 25 44.71 -23.43 25.73
C SER A 25 43.33 -23.26 26.36
N ILE A 26 43.23 -23.40 27.69
CA ILE A 26 41.97 -23.24 28.44
C ILE A 26 41.49 -21.78 28.39
N LEU A 27 42.40 -20.81 28.54
CA LEU A 27 42.08 -19.38 28.48
C LEU A 27 41.57 -18.96 27.09
N ASN A 28 42.20 -19.44 26.03
CA ASN A 28 41.74 -19.22 24.65
C ASN A 28 40.39 -19.90 24.37
N LYS A 29 40.14 -21.10 24.89
CA LYS A 29 38.82 -21.75 24.79
C LYS A 29 37.74 -20.96 25.52
N LEU A 30 38.05 -20.37 26.68
CA LEU A 30 37.11 -19.56 27.47
C LEU A 30 36.81 -18.20 26.80
N LEU A 31 37.83 -17.56 26.21
CA LEU A 31 37.71 -16.35 25.39
C LEU A 31 36.95 -16.62 24.08
N PHE A 32 37.15 -17.79 23.46
CA PHE A 32 36.42 -18.22 22.28
C PHE A 32 34.95 -18.52 22.62
N MET A 33 34.68 -19.20 23.74
CA MET A 33 33.32 -19.45 24.23
C MET A 33 32.58 -18.14 24.49
N THR A 34 33.15 -17.19 25.22
CA THR A 34 32.48 -15.91 25.53
C THR A 34 32.20 -15.07 24.28
N ARG A 35 33.10 -15.08 23.28
CA ARG A 35 32.85 -14.47 21.97
C ARG A 35 31.74 -15.17 21.18
N PHE A 36 31.68 -16.50 21.27
CA PHE A 36 30.61 -17.28 20.64
C PHE A 36 29.25 -17.02 21.32
N THR A 37 29.21 -16.91 22.65
CA THR A 37 27.99 -16.57 23.39
C THR A 37 27.50 -15.17 23.07
N ALA A 38 28.41 -14.18 22.95
CA ALA A 38 28.05 -12.81 22.57
C ALA A 38 27.46 -12.73 21.15
N LEU A 39 27.99 -13.50 20.20
CA LEU A 39 27.49 -13.56 18.82
C LEU A 39 26.11 -14.23 18.72
N LEU A 40 25.89 -15.24 19.57
CA LEU A 40 24.62 -15.97 19.69
C LEU A 40 23.54 -15.10 20.32
N ILE A 41 23.87 -14.30 21.35
CA ILE A 41 22.98 -13.30 21.95
C ILE A 41 22.63 -12.18 20.95
N PHE A 42 23.62 -11.69 20.18
CA PHE A 42 23.38 -10.66 19.16
C PHE A 42 22.46 -11.15 18.03
N SER A 43 22.57 -12.43 17.62
CA SER A 43 21.68 -13.03 16.61
C SER A 43 20.24 -13.20 17.11
N ILE A 44 20.02 -13.48 18.40
CA ILE A 44 18.67 -13.61 18.98
C ILE A 44 17.98 -12.24 19.05
N LEU A 45 18.72 -11.15 19.34
CA LEU A 45 18.17 -9.80 19.45
C LEU A 45 17.71 -9.20 18.11
N PHE A 46 18.18 -9.71 16.96
CA PHE A 46 17.78 -9.21 15.64
C PHE A 46 16.51 -9.86 15.07
N SER A 47 15.88 -10.77 15.83
CA SER A 47 14.70 -11.54 15.37
C SER A 47 13.36 -10.82 15.59
N VAL A 48 13.36 -9.53 15.93
CA VAL A 48 12.13 -8.74 16.05
C VAL A 48 11.60 -8.47 14.65
N GLY A 49 10.87 -9.46 14.10
CA GLY A 49 10.22 -9.37 12.81
C GLY A 49 9.20 -8.25 12.83
N ALA A 50 9.53 -7.13 12.18
CA ALA A 50 8.57 -6.09 11.86
C ALA A 50 7.43 -6.72 11.05
N LYS A 51 6.26 -6.91 11.67
CA LYS A 51 5.02 -7.27 10.99
C LYS A 51 4.62 -6.07 10.14
N ALA A 52 5.14 -6.01 8.92
CA ALA A 52 4.75 -4.98 7.96
C ALA A 52 3.26 -5.16 7.64
N GLN A 53 2.51 -4.07 7.74
CA GLN A 53 1.11 -4.04 7.30
C GLN A 53 1.06 -4.37 5.81
N GLU A 54 0.17 -5.28 5.44
CA GLU A 54 -0.01 -5.71 4.05
C GLU A 54 -1.48 -5.62 3.68
N ILE A 55 -1.78 -5.01 2.53
CA ILE A 55 -3.13 -4.85 1.98
C ILE A 55 -3.16 -5.40 0.57
N GLN A 56 -4.11 -6.29 0.29
CA GLN A 56 -4.34 -6.84 -1.04
C GLN A 56 -5.80 -6.61 -1.43
N GLY A 57 -6.05 -6.17 -2.66
CA GLY A 57 -7.40 -5.88 -3.08
C GLY A 57 -7.58 -5.69 -4.59
N LYS A 58 -8.80 -5.31 -4.96
CA LYS A 58 -9.18 -5.02 -6.34
C LYS A 58 -10.33 -4.03 -6.41
N LEU A 59 -10.32 -3.24 -7.46
CA LEU A 59 -11.48 -2.53 -7.98
C LEU A 59 -12.05 -3.33 -9.15
N VAL A 60 -13.38 -3.46 -9.21
CA VAL A 60 -14.09 -4.03 -10.37
C VAL A 60 -15.34 -3.21 -10.67
N VAL A 61 -15.72 -3.17 -11.94
CA VAL A 61 -16.97 -2.57 -12.40
C VAL A 61 -17.89 -3.69 -12.87
N GLY A 62 -19.02 -3.87 -12.18
CA GLY A 62 -19.78 -5.12 -12.17
C GLY A 62 -18.89 -6.25 -11.63
N SER A 63 -18.53 -7.19 -12.49
CA SER A 63 -17.65 -8.32 -12.18
C SER A 63 -16.32 -8.29 -12.93
N LYS A 64 -16.01 -7.19 -13.64
CA LYS A 64 -14.86 -7.10 -14.55
C LYS A 64 -13.90 -5.99 -14.14
N SER A 65 -12.60 -6.20 -14.38
CA SER A 65 -11.58 -5.15 -14.27
C SER A 65 -11.60 -4.16 -15.44
N LYS A 66 -12.29 -4.51 -16.53
CA LYS A 66 -12.47 -3.66 -17.70
C LYS A 66 -13.89 -3.78 -18.23
N VAL A 67 -14.54 -2.64 -18.47
CA VAL A 67 -15.88 -2.57 -19.06
C VAL A 67 -15.92 -1.57 -20.21
N GLU A 68 -16.67 -1.90 -21.26
CA GLU A 68 -17.00 -1.01 -22.36
C GLU A 68 -18.47 -0.58 -22.23
N LEU A 69 -18.71 0.72 -22.23
CA LEU A 69 -20.03 1.32 -22.10
C LEU A 69 -20.44 1.97 -23.42
N THR A 70 -21.72 1.84 -23.75
CA THR A 70 -22.34 2.58 -24.86
C THR A 70 -23.17 3.72 -24.30
N LEU A 71 -22.85 4.95 -24.69
CA LEU A 71 -23.61 6.12 -24.28
C LEU A 71 -24.83 6.32 -25.20
N LYS A 72 -25.92 6.80 -24.61
CA LYS A 72 -27.16 7.14 -25.35
C LYS A 72 -27.01 8.47 -26.08
N SER A 73 -26.24 9.40 -25.51
CA SER A 73 -25.91 10.70 -26.10
C SER A 73 -24.48 11.15 -25.74
N ASN A 74 -24.09 12.34 -26.17
CA ASN A 74 -22.83 12.98 -25.81
C ASN A 74 -22.89 13.72 -24.46
N GLN A 75 -23.80 13.38 -23.55
CA GLN A 75 -23.90 14.03 -22.25
C GLN A 75 -23.21 13.21 -21.16
N ALA A 76 -22.38 13.85 -20.33
CA ALA A 76 -21.73 13.21 -19.20
C ALA A 76 -22.73 12.66 -18.16
N VAL A 77 -23.94 13.23 -18.09
CA VAL A 77 -25.01 12.76 -17.19
C VAL A 77 -25.57 11.39 -17.61
N ASP A 78 -25.50 11.01 -18.89
CA ASP A 78 -25.92 9.67 -19.32
C ASP A 78 -25.01 8.59 -18.75
N LEU A 79 -23.73 8.91 -18.58
CA LEU A 79 -22.78 8.04 -17.89
C LEU A 79 -23.21 7.86 -16.43
N TYR A 80 -23.61 8.94 -15.75
CA TYR A 80 -24.12 8.88 -14.38
C TYR A 80 -25.35 7.97 -14.26
N ALA A 81 -26.32 8.10 -15.18
CA ALA A 81 -27.51 7.26 -15.21
C ALA A 81 -27.14 5.77 -15.33
N ALA A 82 -26.18 5.42 -16.19
CA ALA A 82 -25.73 4.04 -16.37
C ALA A 82 -25.16 3.41 -15.10
N PHE A 83 -24.47 4.18 -14.24
CA PHE A 83 -23.96 3.70 -12.95
C PHE A 83 -25.05 3.65 -11.87
N ARG A 84 -25.92 4.67 -11.81
CA ARG A 84 -26.98 4.77 -10.79
C ARG A 84 -28.07 3.72 -10.95
N GLU A 85 -28.41 3.35 -12.18
CA GLU A 85 -29.38 2.29 -12.49
C GLU A 85 -28.83 0.88 -12.22
N GLN A 86 -27.69 0.75 -11.53
CA GLN A 86 -27.03 -0.50 -11.11
C GLN A 86 -26.63 -1.43 -12.26
N ASN A 87 -26.52 -0.94 -13.50
CA ASN A 87 -25.99 -1.76 -14.59
C ASN A 87 -24.48 -2.06 -14.41
N HIS A 88 -23.75 -1.19 -13.71
CA HIS A 88 -22.29 -1.25 -13.61
C HIS A 88 -21.75 -0.83 -12.21
N PRO A 89 -22.14 -1.50 -11.11
CA PRO A 89 -21.69 -1.11 -9.77
C PRO A 89 -20.16 -1.18 -9.64
N ILE A 90 -19.55 -0.25 -8.91
CA ILE A 90 -18.10 -0.30 -8.65
C ILE A 90 -17.89 -0.98 -7.31
N HIS A 91 -17.24 -2.14 -7.31
CA HIS A 91 -16.85 -2.83 -6.08
C HIS A 91 -15.39 -2.52 -5.75
N PHE A 92 -15.14 -2.17 -4.50
CA PHE A 92 -13.83 -2.15 -3.90
C PHE A 92 -13.76 -3.26 -2.86
N VAL A 93 -12.92 -4.26 -3.13
CA VAL A 93 -12.72 -5.40 -2.23
C VAL A 93 -11.28 -5.40 -1.78
N PHE A 94 -11.04 -5.40 -0.47
CA PHE A 94 -9.69 -5.57 0.05
C PHE A 94 -9.67 -6.31 1.37
N GLU A 95 -8.55 -6.97 1.61
CA GLU A 95 -8.19 -7.59 2.88
C GLU A 95 -6.87 -7.00 3.36
N GLY A 96 -6.63 -7.06 4.67
CA GLY A 96 -5.36 -6.61 5.24
C GLY A 96 -4.87 -7.53 6.34
N LYS A 97 -3.56 -7.46 6.60
CA LYS A 97 -2.89 -8.16 7.69
C LYS A 97 -2.18 -7.17 8.59
N SER A 98 -2.30 -7.39 9.90
CA SER A 98 -1.67 -6.57 10.94
C SER A 98 -2.10 -5.09 10.88
N LEU A 99 -3.35 -4.84 10.50
CA LEU A 99 -3.89 -3.48 10.38
C LEU A 99 -4.04 -2.82 11.76
N PRO A 100 -3.91 -1.48 11.85
CA PRO A 100 -4.19 -0.78 13.08
C PRO A 100 -5.68 -0.94 13.44
N GLN A 101 -5.96 -0.96 14.75
CA GLN A 101 -7.32 -1.07 15.25
C GLN A 101 -7.83 0.27 15.78
N THR A 102 -9.13 0.51 15.62
CA THR A 102 -9.84 1.61 16.27
C THR A 102 -9.93 1.38 17.78
N SER A 103 -10.41 2.39 18.53
CA SER A 103 -10.72 2.23 19.96
C SER A 103 -11.79 1.15 20.25
N SER A 104 -12.61 0.80 19.26
CA SER A 104 -13.59 -0.29 19.32
C SER A 104 -13.02 -1.65 18.91
N GLY A 105 -11.72 -1.74 18.59
CA GLY A 105 -11.04 -2.99 18.20
C GLY A 105 -11.23 -3.40 16.74
N GLN A 106 -11.78 -2.53 15.89
CA GLN A 106 -12.00 -2.83 14.46
C GLN A 106 -10.75 -2.48 13.65
N GLU A 107 -10.34 -3.38 12.76
CA GLU A 107 -9.21 -3.13 11.85
C GLU A 107 -9.57 -2.05 10.82
N VAL A 108 -8.68 -1.07 10.62
CA VAL A 108 -8.89 0.02 9.67
C VAL A 108 -7.66 0.20 8.77
N ALA A 109 -7.88 0.43 7.48
CA ALA A 109 -6.84 0.77 6.53
C ALA A 109 -7.05 2.18 5.98
N LEU A 110 -5.95 2.90 5.75
CA LEU A 110 -6.00 4.16 5.01
C LEU A 110 -5.71 3.87 3.53
N ILE A 111 -6.65 4.23 2.66
CA ILE A 111 -6.59 4.00 1.23
C ILE A 111 -6.59 5.34 0.49
N TRP A 112 -5.79 5.45 -0.56
CA TRP A 112 -5.92 6.51 -1.56
C TRP A 112 -6.67 5.96 -2.77
N PHE A 113 -7.47 6.81 -3.40
CA PHE A 113 -8.12 6.52 -4.68
C PHE A 113 -7.70 7.56 -5.69
N ARG A 114 -7.47 7.14 -6.93
CA ARG A 114 -7.09 8.02 -8.02
C ARG A 114 -7.90 7.71 -9.25
N THR A 115 -8.40 8.77 -9.87
CA THR A 115 -9.12 8.70 -11.14
C THR A 115 -8.30 9.39 -12.20
N THR A 116 -7.98 8.67 -13.27
CA THR A 116 -7.30 9.23 -14.44
C THR A 116 -8.23 9.17 -15.64
N LEU A 117 -8.56 10.33 -16.20
CA LEU A 117 -9.38 10.44 -17.38
C LEU A 117 -8.49 10.66 -18.61
N LYS A 118 -8.66 9.82 -19.63
CA LYS A 118 -8.00 9.95 -20.91
C LYS A 118 -9.01 10.17 -22.03
N LYS A 119 -8.59 10.96 -23.03
CA LYS A 119 -9.27 11.13 -24.30
C LYS A 119 -8.27 10.85 -25.43
N ASP A 120 -8.62 9.93 -26.33
CA ASP A 120 -7.80 9.53 -27.48
C ASP A 120 -6.35 9.19 -27.06
N GLY A 121 -6.22 8.45 -25.96
CA GLY A 121 -4.94 8.03 -25.37
C GLY A 121 -4.21 9.10 -24.55
N LYS A 122 -4.64 10.36 -24.58
CA LYS A 122 -4.01 11.47 -23.81
C LYS A 122 -4.73 11.68 -22.48
N VAL A 123 -3.97 11.84 -21.40
CA VAL A 123 -4.53 12.21 -20.08
C VAL A 123 -5.07 13.64 -20.15
N ILE A 124 -6.35 13.80 -19.87
CA ILE A 124 -7.03 15.11 -19.85
C ILE A 124 -7.40 15.57 -18.43
N SER A 125 -7.50 14.64 -17.48
CA SER A 125 -7.69 14.96 -16.07
C SER A 125 -7.15 13.86 -15.17
N LYS A 126 -6.75 14.24 -13.96
CA LYS A 126 -6.30 13.34 -12.90
C LYS A 126 -6.71 13.91 -11.56
N LEU A 127 -7.39 13.11 -10.73
CA LEU A 127 -7.77 13.47 -9.38
C LEU A 127 -7.37 12.36 -8.42
N GLU A 128 -6.95 12.74 -7.21
CA GLU A 128 -6.64 11.81 -6.14
C GLU A 128 -7.37 12.24 -4.87
N ARG A 129 -7.91 11.25 -4.14
CA ARG A 129 -8.54 11.43 -2.83
C ARG A 129 -7.79 10.57 -1.84
N ALA A 130 -7.11 11.20 -0.90
CA ALA A 130 -6.31 10.54 0.12
C ALA A 130 -6.12 11.44 1.35
N PRO A 131 -5.91 10.86 2.55
CA PRO A 131 -6.17 9.46 2.92
C PRO A 131 -7.66 9.25 3.27
N MET A 132 -8.23 8.09 2.95
CA MET A 132 -9.59 7.73 3.34
C MET A 132 -9.61 6.43 4.16
N PRO A 133 -10.22 6.40 5.36
CA PRO A 133 -10.27 5.21 6.20
C PRO A 133 -11.37 4.25 5.73
N PHE A 134 -11.02 2.97 5.61
CA PHE A 134 -11.95 1.89 5.27
C PHE A 134 -11.73 0.67 6.17
N PHE A 135 -12.83 -0.02 6.48
CA PHE A 135 -12.78 -1.36 7.04
C PHE A 135 -12.51 -2.37 5.91
N PRO A 136 -11.69 -3.41 6.14
CA PRO A 136 -11.53 -4.51 5.19
C PRO A 136 -12.86 -5.19 4.87
N GLY A 137 -13.00 -5.65 3.62
CA GLY A 137 -14.21 -6.31 3.14
C GLY A 137 -14.56 -5.94 1.70
N ASP A 138 -15.80 -6.28 1.31
CA ASP A 138 -16.41 -5.92 0.02
C ASP A 138 -17.30 -4.69 0.22
N MET A 139 -17.07 -3.66 -0.59
CA MET A 139 -17.80 -2.41 -0.53
C MET A 139 -18.25 -1.98 -1.91
N LEU A 140 -19.51 -1.55 -1.99
CA LEU A 140 -20.03 -0.81 -3.12
C LEU A 140 -19.59 0.65 -3.03
N MET A 141 -18.79 1.08 -3.99
CA MET A 141 -18.31 2.44 -4.09
C MET A 141 -19.27 3.24 -4.97
N PRO A 142 -19.83 4.36 -4.49
CA PRO A 142 -20.61 5.25 -5.34
C PRO A 142 -19.71 5.84 -6.43
N VAL A 143 -20.27 6.05 -7.61
CA VAL A 143 -19.52 6.59 -8.77
C VAL A 143 -18.95 7.97 -8.47
N GLU A 144 -19.64 8.73 -7.61
CA GLU A 144 -19.24 10.03 -7.08
C GLU A 144 -17.92 9.99 -6.30
N THR A 145 -17.52 8.85 -5.72
CA THR A 145 -16.21 8.73 -5.06
C THR A 145 -15.05 9.01 -6.02
N PHE A 146 -15.24 8.73 -7.31
CA PHE A 146 -14.21 8.84 -8.33
C PHE A 146 -14.30 10.13 -9.15
N ASP A 147 -15.37 10.91 -9.03
CA ASP A 147 -15.56 12.26 -9.57
C ASP A 147 -15.34 12.44 -11.09
N PHE A 148 -15.28 11.36 -11.87
CA PHE A 148 -14.99 11.47 -13.32
C PHE A 148 -16.12 12.12 -14.12
N ILE A 149 -17.36 12.12 -13.62
CA ILE A 149 -18.48 12.80 -14.29
C ILE A 149 -18.30 14.32 -14.24
N ALA A 150 -17.91 14.86 -13.08
CA ALA A 150 -17.58 16.27 -12.95
C ALA A 150 -16.38 16.63 -13.84
N GLN A 151 -15.33 15.80 -13.84
CA GLN A 151 -14.17 15.97 -14.72
C GLN A 151 -14.55 16.00 -16.20
N LEU A 152 -15.42 15.10 -16.64
CA LEU A 152 -15.94 15.03 -18.00
C LEU A 152 -16.71 16.29 -18.38
N SER A 153 -17.60 16.76 -17.50
CA SER A 153 -18.38 17.99 -17.74
C SER A 153 -17.51 19.26 -17.85
N ALA A 154 -16.33 19.26 -17.24
CA ALA A 154 -15.42 20.39 -17.24
C ALA A 154 -14.45 20.42 -18.44
N VAL A 155 -14.45 19.39 -19.31
CA VAL A 155 -13.50 19.29 -20.44
C VAL A 155 -13.60 20.48 -21.41
N ASN A 156 -14.77 21.09 -21.52
CA ASN A 156 -15.00 22.26 -22.38
C ASN A 156 -14.67 23.60 -21.72
N GLY A 157 -14.09 23.61 -20.51
CA GLY A 157 -13.63 24.82 -19.83
C GLY A 157 -14.73 25.70 -19.22
N LYS A 158 -16.01 25.33 -19.40
CA LYS A 158 -17.15 25.92 -18.69
C LYS A 158 -18.13 24.81 -18.30
N PRO A 159 -18.57 24.73 -17.04
CA PRO A 159 -19.71 23.91 -16.68
C PRO A 159 -20.95 24.50 -17.37
N ASP A 160 -21.39 23.88 -18.46
CA ASP A 160 -22.66 24.17 -19.11
C ASP A 160 -23.74 23.24 -18.54
N LEU A 161 -24.97 23.74 -18.45
CA LEU A 161 -26.15 23.00 -17.99
C LEU A 161 -26.36 21.69 -18.78
N ARG A 162 -25.82 21.60 -20.00
CA ARG A 162 -25.98 20.47 -20.91
C ARG A 162 -24.99 19.33 -20.69
N SER A 163 -23.90 19.56 -19.93
CA SER A 163 -22.85 18.56 -19.66
C SER A 163 -22.34 17.83 -20.91
N GLU A 164 -22.30 18.52 -22.05
CA GLU A 164 -21.86 17.92 -23.31
C GLU A 164 -20.36 17.63 -23.26
N ILE A 165 -20.00 16.42 -23.68
CA ILE A 165 -18.61 15.97 -23.83
C ILE A 165 -18.24 15.90 -25.31
N PRO A 166 -17.05 16.38 -25.73
CA PRO A 166 -16.62 16.31 -27.12
C PRO A 166 -16.53 14.87 -27.64
N ALA A 167 -16.70 14.68 -28.95
CA ALA A 167 -16.45 13.40 -29.61
C ALA A 167 -15.02 12.90 -29.37
N GLY A 168 -14.87 11.57 -29.29
CA GLY A 168 -13.60 10.89 -29.06
C GLY A 168 -13.75 9.59 -28.27
N ASN A 169 -12.63 8.89 -28.09
CA ASN A 169 -12.55 7.68 -27.28
C ASN A 169 -12.07 8.02 -25.88
N TYR A 170 -12.81 7.61 -24.86
CA TYR A 170 -12.53 7.91 -23.48
C TYR A 170 -12.14 6.67 -22.68
N GLU A 171 -11.18 6.85 -21.78
CA GLU A 171 -10.79 5.86 -20.78
C GLU A 171 -10.85 6.49 -19.39
N VAL A 172 -11.56 5.87 -18.45
CA VAL A 172 -11.53 6.21 -17.03
C VAL A 172 -10.79 5.09 -16.30
N LEU A 173 -9.62 5.41 -15.75
CA LEU A 173 -8.83 4.48 -14.95
C LEU A 173 -9.11 4.78 -13.47
N LEU A 174 -9.56 3.76 -12.75
CA LEU A 174 -9.84 3.78 -11.32
C LEU A 174 -8.73 3.00 -10.61
N ASP A 175 -7.86 3.73 -9.91
CA ASP A 175 -6.77 3.17 -9.14
C ASP A 175 -7.04 3.34 -7.65
N ALA A 176 -6.48 2.43 -6.85
CA ALA A 176 -6.43 2.56 -5.40
C ALA A 176 -5.12 2.00 -4.87
N GLY A 177 -4.76 2.40 -3.64
CA GLY A 177 -3.60 1.84 -2.98
C GLY A 177 -3.56 2.15 -1.48
N PRO A 178 -2.79 1.37 -0.72
CA PRO A 178 -2.63 1.60 0.71
C PRO A 178 -1.77 2.83 0.99
N VAL A 179 -2.06 3.52 2.09
CA VAL A 179 -1.24 4.61 2.64
C VAL A 179 -0.46 4.07 3.83
N GLY A 180 0.87 4.06 3.74
CA GLY A 180 1.75 3.63 4.85
C GLY A 180 1.83 2.11 5.05
N SER A 181 1.14 1.31 4.24
CA SER A 181 1.22 -0.16 4.24
C SER A 181 1.73 -0.68 2.89
N LYS A 182 2.24 -1.92 2.86
CA LYS A 182 2.64 -2.59 1.63
C LYS A 182 1.45 -3.28 0.97
N GLY A 183 1.63 -3.68 -0.29
CA GLY A 183 0.69 -4.52 -1.03
C GLY A 183 0.08 -3.80 -2.24
N GLN A 184 -0.89 -4.44 -2.89
CA GLN A 184 -1.40 -4.02 -4.20
C GLN A 184 -2.92 -4.09 -4.26
N ILE A 185 -3.52 -3.04 -4.84
CA ILE A 185 -4.93 -3.05 -5.21
C ILE A 185 -4.99 -2.98 -6.73
N SER A 186 -5.63 -3.98 -7.35
CA SER A 186 -5.79 -4.02 -8.81
C SER A 186 -6.78 -2.95 -9.27
N SER A 187 -6.45 -2.26 -10.36
CA SER A 187 -7.27 -1.17 -10.92
C SER A 187 -8.44 -1.67 -11.76
N ALA A 188 -9.41 -0.78 -11.98
CA ALA A 188 -10.49 -0.98 -12.95
C ALA A 188 -10.45 0.07 -14.08
N VAL A 189 -10.95 -0.30 -15.26
CA VAL A 189 -10.98 0.55 -16.45
C VAL A 189 -12.38 0.59 -17.03
N ILE A 190 -12.88 1.79 -17.30
CA ILE A 190 -14.12 2.04 -18.02
C ILE A 190 -13.77 2.68 -19.37
N LEU A 191 -14.27 2.10 -20.45
CA LEU A 191 -14.09 2.61 -21.80
C LEU A 191 -15.43 3.04 -22.38
N PHE A 192 -15.47 4.14 -23.12
CA PHE A 192 -16.63 4.54 -23.90
C PHE A 192 -16.22 5.46 -25.06
N ALA A 193 -17.07 5.54 -26.08
CA ALA A 193 -16.87 6.44 -27.20
C ALA A 193 -18.03 7.43 -27.30
N VAL A 194 -17.70 8.68 -27.62
CA VAL A 194 -18.66 9.73 -27.98
C VAL A 194 -18.52 9.97 -29.48
N LYS A 195 -19.64 9.86 -30.19
CA LYS A 195 -19.73 10.10 -31.64
C LYS A 195 -20.04 11.55 -31.94
#